data_AF-A0A9D2GN40-F1
#
_entry.id   AF-A0A9D2GN40-F1
#
_cell.length_a   1.000
_cell.length_b   1.000
_cell.length_c   1.000
_cell.angle_alpha   90.00
_cell.angle_beta   90.00
_cell.angle_gamma   90.00
#
_symmetry.space_group_name_H-M   'P 1'
#
loop_
_entity.id
_entity.type
_entity.pdbx_description
1 polymer ?
#
loop_
_entity_poly.entity_id
_entity_poly.type
_entity_poly.pdbx_seq_one_letter_code
_entity_poly.pdbx_strand_id
1 'polypeptide(L)'
;MSITIHDAGLQFDGHPATRVRTTAIILHHADAVSCTVEDVHRWHLSNGWIGIGYQFFVRKNGEIWRGRPIDWVGAHTKGANDFSVGICFEGSYESKDTSMPAAQVQAGKELVSYLLGLYPGAVVKKHKDYCATDCPGKYFPFDEIAAGVSDGGSAPAPEQPAPSHSLLVRGSKGEEVRQMQQRLIFLGFPCGPCGADGVYGVGCVCSVKAFQHCNGLVVDGKCGEKTWAALDGNPRTACPYAEIPINVKKGSKGNSVRWVQWQLLRCGYDIGDTGIDGDCG
;
A
#
# COMPACT_ATOMS: atom_id res chain seq x y z
N MET A 1 -12.98 -0.15 -9.94
CA MET A 1 -12.24 0.63 -10.96
C MET A 1 -10.78 0.23 -10.90
N SER A 2 -10.13 0.11 -12.06
CA SER A 2 -8.70 -0.11 -12.17
C SER A 2 -7.99 1.21 -12.41
N ILE A 3 -6.87 1.42 -11.72
CA ILE A 3 -6.06 2.60 -11.88
C ILE A 3 -4.70 2.19 -12.43
N THR A 4 -4.20 2.96 -13.39
CA THR A 4 -2.83 2.79 -13.92
C THR A 4 -1.88 3.59 -13.06
N ILE A 5 -0.87 2.94 -12.49
CA ILE A 5 0.18 3.60 -11.70
C ILE A 5 1.52 3.30 -12.37
N HIS A 6 2.13 4.33 -12.93
CA HIS A 6 3.43 4.26 -13.59
C HIS A 6 4.55 4.22 -12.57
N ASP A 7 5.65 3.53 -12.89
CA ASP A 7 6.84 3.48 -12.05
C ASP A 7 8.03 4.05 -12.84
N ALA A 8 8.67 5.08 -12.29
CA ALA A 8 9.81 5.74 -12.90
C ALA A 8 11.16 5.05 -12.55
N GLY A 9 11.15 4.01 -11.72
CA GLY A 9 12.38 3.32 -11.30
C GLY A 9 13.30 4.19 -10.45
N LEU A 10 12.72 5.08 -9.62
CA LEU A 10 13.43 6.05 -8.80
C LEU A 10 14.43 5.36 -7.86
N GLN A 11 15.65 5.92 -7.76
CA GLN A 11 16.71 5.41 -6.89
C GLN A 11 16.77 6.23 -5.60
N PHE A 12 16.47 5.61 -4.46
CA PHE A 12 16.44 6.30 -3.16
C PHE A 12 17.78 6.17 -2.42
N ASP A 13 18.24 7.26 -1.81
CA ASP A 13 19.49 7.31 -1.02
C ASP A 13 19.32 6.76 0.41
N GLY A 14 18.35 5.87 0.61
CA GLY A 14 18.07 5.28 1.92
C GLY A 14 16.73 4.55 1.99
N HIS A 15 16.53 3.87 3.11
CA HIS A 15 15.35 3.04 3.39
C HIS A 15 14.76 3.50 4.73
N PRO A 16 13.64 4.25 4.76
CA PRO A 16 13.02 4.66 6.00
C PRO A 16 12.37 3.46 6.69
N ALA A 17 11.81 3.70 7.88
CA ALA A 17 10.93 2.72 8.50
C ALA A 17 9.69 2.43 7.62
N THR A 18 9.17 1.21 7.76
CA THR A 18 7.85 0.83 7.25
C THR A 18 6.76 1.38 8.17
N ARG A 19 5.71 1.92 7.57
CA ARG A 19 4.50 2.38 8.21
C ARG A 19 3.64 1.19 8.63
N VAL A 20 3.28 1.13 9.91
CA VAL A 20 2.51 0.02 10.50
C VAL A 20 0.99 0.20 10.40
N ARG A 21 0.51 1.41 10.07
CA ARG A 21 -0.91 1.73 9.91
C ARG A 21 -1.11 2.88 8.93
N THR A 22 -2.24 2.93 8.24
CA THR A 22 -2.61 4.11 7.43
C THR A 22 -4.00 4.56 7.83
N THR A 23 -4.10 5.75 8.43
CA THR A 23 -5.37 6.35 8.88
C THR A 23 -5.67 7.66 8.16
N ALA A 24 -4.77 8.14 7.32
CA ALA A 24 -4.97 9.36 6.56
C ALA A 24 -4.38 9.27 5.14
N ILE A 25 -5.03 9.96 4.21
CA ILE A 25 -4.53 10.26 2.87
C ILE A 25 -4.39 11.78 2.79
N ILE A 26 -3.20 12.29 2.55
CA ILE A 26 -2.93 13.73 2.58
C ILE A 26 -2.65 14.22 1.17
N LEU A 27 -3.43 15.21 0.73
CA LEU A 27 -3.31 15.81 -0.60
C LEU A 27 -2.39 17.03 -0.55
N HIS A 28 -1.44 17.05 -1.49
CA HIS A 28 -0.42 18.07 -1.64
C HIS A 28 -0.39 18.60 -3.07
N HIS A 29 0.07 19.83 -3.25
CA HIS A 29 0.55 20.32 -4.54
C HIS A 29 2.08 20.26 -4.61
N ALA A 30 2.64 20.37 -5.81
CA ALA A 30 4.10 20.45 -6.00
C ALA A 30 4.65 21.87 -5.78
N ASP A 31 3.78 22.88 -5.78
CA ASP A 31 4.12 24.30 -5.82
C ASP A 31 5.03 24.68 -7.01
N ALA A 32 4.87 23.95 -8.12
CA ALA A 32 5.59 24.17 -9.36
C ALA A 32 4.60 24.13 -10.54
N VAL A 33 4.74 25.06 -11.49
CA VAL A 33 3.81 25.18 -12.62
C VAL A 33 3.81 23.93 -13.51
N SER A 34 4.96 23.29 -13.67
CA SER A 34 5.13 22.04 -14.43
C SER A 34 6.30 21.28 -13.84
N CYS A 35 6.11 19.99 -13.56
CA CYS A 35 7.16 19.13 -13.01
C CYS A 35 6.76 17.66 -13.12
N THR A 36 7.77 16.80 -13.18
CA THR A 36 7.60 15.34 -13.18
C THR A 36 7.86 14.73 -11.80
N VAL A 37 7.57 13.43 -11.65
CA VAL A 37 7.91 12.71 -10.41
C VAL A 37 9.44 12.65 -10.20
N GLU A 38 10.20 12.54 -11.28
CA GLU A 38 11.66 12.56 -11.29
C GLU A 38 12.21 13.93 -10.90
N ASP A 39 11.57 15.02 -11.33
CA ASP A 39 11.95 16.39 -10.93
C ASP A 39 11.83 16.55 -9.42
N VAL A 40 10.65 16.23 -8.86
CA VAL A 40 10.40 16.30 -7.41
C VAL A 40 11.37 15.40 -6.64
N HIS A 41 11.63 14.20 -7.15
CA HIS A 41 12.61 13.29 -6.57
C HIS A 41 14.02 13.89 -6.53
N ARG A 42 14.52 14.44 -7.65
CA ARG A 42 15.83 15.11 -7.71
C ARG A 42 15.90 16.32 -6.78
N TRP A 43 14.84 17.13 -6.69
CA TRP A 43 14.80 18.29 -5.79
C TRP A 43 14.90 17.87 -4.33
N HIS A 44 14.19 16.82 -3.93
CA HIS A 44 14.26 16.30 -2.57
C HIS A 44 15.64 15.71 -2.26
N LEU A 45 16.27 14.98 -3.19
CA LEU A 45 17.67 14.54 -3.04
C LEU A 45 18.61 15.73 -2.83
N SER A 46 18.43 16.79 -3.63
CA SER A 46 19.23 18.03 -3.52
C SER A 46 19.04 18.75 -2.18
N ASN A 47 17.90 18.54 -1.52
CA ASN A 47 17.61 19.04 -0.18
C ASN A 47 18.13 18.11 0.94
N GLY A 48 18.90 17.08 0.60
CA GLY A 48 19.43 16.10 1.56
C GLY A 48 18.41 15.08 2.06
N TRP A 49 17.27 14.96 1.38
CA TRP A 49 16.31 13.88 1.66
C TRP A 49 16.71 12.65 0.86
N ILE A 50 16.17 11.48 1.21
CA ILE A 50 16.50 10.23 0.51
C ILE A 50 15.74 10.05 -0.83
N GLY A 51 14.99 11.06 -1.26
CA GLY A 51 14.17 11.05 -2.47
C GLY A 51 12.79 11.68 -2.25
N ILE A 52 11.90 11.52 -3.24
CA ILE A 52 10.52 12.01 -3.17
C ILE A 52 9.83 11.61 -1.86
N GLY A 53 9.16 12.58 -1.23
CA GLY A 53 8.56 12.41 0.10
C GLY A 53 7.16 11.78 0.06
N TYR A 54 6.52 11.80 -1.10
CA TYR A 54 5.17 11.34 -1.36
C TYR A 54 5.15 9.93 -1.93
N GLN A 55 4.11 9.15 -1.65
CA GLN A 55 3.93 7.81 -2.22
C GLN A 55 3.39 7.88 -3.65
N PHE A 56 2.62 8.91 -3.98
CA PHE A 56 2.06 9.10 -5.31
C PHE A 56 2.23 10.52 -5.83
N PHE A 57 2.34 10.63 -7.15
CA PHE A 57 2.41 11.90 -7.87
C PHE A 57 1.41 11.91 -9.04
N VAL A 58 0.59 12.94 -9.18
CA VAL A 58 -0.44 13.04 -10.22
C VAL A 58 -0.12 14.20 -11.17
N ARG A 59 0.13 13.86 -12.44
CA ARG A 59 0.43 14.81 -13.51
C ARG A 59 -0.82 15.53 -14.00
N LYS A 60 -0.63 16.69 -14.62
CA LYS A 60 -1.69 17.48 -15.28
C LYS A 60 -2.42 16.73 -16.39
N ASN A 61 -1.75 15.78 -17.05
CA ASN A 61 -2.34 14.92 -18.09
C ASN A 61 -3.17 13.76 -17.51
N GLY A 62 -3.23 13.59 -16.18
CA GLY A 62 -3.94 12.50 -15.51
C GLY A 62 -3.11 11.24 -15.26
N GLU A 63 -1.84 11.20 -15.65
CA GLU A 63 -0.97 10.08 -15.29
C GLU A 63 -0.64 10.09 -13.79
N ILE A 64 -0.70 8.90 -13.19
CA ILE A 64 -0.38 8.69 -11.78
C ILE A 64 0.93 7.94 -11.70
N TRP A 65 1.88 8.48 -10.95
CA TRP A 65 3.22 7.96 -10.82
C TRP A 65 3.49 7.53 -9.38
N ARG A 66 4.13 6.37 -9.24
CA ARG A 66 4.66 5.88 -7.98
C ARG A 66 5.85 6.75 -7.58
N GLY A 67 5.79 7.27 -6.35
CA GLY A 67 6.90 7.91 -5.68
C GLY A 67 7.56 6.93 -4.73
N ARG A 68 7.53 7.28 -3.45
CA ARG A 68 7.99 6.40 -2.38
C ARG A 68 7.15 5.11 -2.32
N PRO A 69 7.74 3.94 -1.99
CA PRO A 69 6.97 2.72 -1.72
C PRO A 69 5.80 2.99 -0.77
N ILE A 70 4.64 2.38 -1.07
CA ILE A 70 3.37 2.72 -0.42
C ILE A 70 3.40 2.50 1.10
N ASP A 71 4.17 1.51 1.56
CA ASP A 71 4.32 1.12 2.95
C ASP A 71 5.45 1.87 3.68
N TRP A 72 6.28 2.65 2.99
CA TRP A 72 7.33 3.43 3.64
C TRP A 72 6.75 4.66 4.34
N VAL A 73 7.33 5.01 5.49
CA VAL A 73 7.07 6.29 6.16
C VAL A 73 7.39 7.44 5.19
N GLY A 74 6.43 8.36 5.06
CA GLY A 74 6.54 9.51 4.17
C GLY A 74 7.57 10.55 4.65
N ALA A 75 7.82 11.53 3.79
CA ALA A 75 8.52 12.77 4.16
C ALA A 75 7.76 13.97 3.57
N HIS A 76 6.44 14.02 3.81
CA HIS A 76 5.54 14.97 3.16
C HIS A 76 4.75 15.83 4.14
N THR A 77 4.44 15.32 5.34
CA THR A 77 3.68 16.06 6.36
C THR A 77 4.31 15.87 7.74
N LYS A 78 4.89 16.94 8.29
CA LYS A 78 5.46 16.92 9.64
C LYS A 78 4.37 16.52 10.66
N GLY A 79 4.64 15.47 11.44
CA GLY A 79 3.73 14.95 12.46
C GLY A 79 2.65 13.98 11.94
N ALA A 80 2.63 13.67 10.65
CA ALA A 80 1.70 12.69 10.08
C ALA A 80 2.33 11.63 9.15
N ASN A 81 3.64 11.69 8.92
CA ASN A 81 4.36 10.81 7.98
C ASN A 81 4.26 9.31 8.30
N ASP A 82 4.10 8.94 9.57
CA ASP A 82 4.13 7.57 10.08
C ASP A 82 2.75 6.89 10.11
N PHE A 83 1.67 7.60 9.74
CA PHE A 83 0.32 7.03 9.64
C PHE A 83 -0.44 7.46 8.38
N SER A 84 0.22 8.14 7.43
CA SER A 84 -0.44 8.66 6.24
C SER A 84 0.25 8.30 4.93
N VAL A 85 -0.54 8.36 3.86
CA VAL A 85 -0.09 8.32 2.47
C VAL A 85 -0.17 9.74 1.90
N GLY A 86 0.92 10.23 1.32
CA GLY A 86 0.97 11.51 0.62
C GLY A 86 0.73 11.35 -0.87
N ILE A 87 -0.16 12.17 -1.43
CA ILE A 87 -0.38 12.32 -2.87
C ILE A 87 -0.01 13.75 -3.25
N CYS A 88 0.96 13.92 -4.13
CA CYS A 88 1.36 15.23 -4.65
C CYS A 88 0.83 15.45 -6.06
N PHE A 89 0.26 16.62 -6.33
CA PHE A 89 -0.30 17.00 -7.62
C PHE A 89 0.60 18.04 -8.30
N GLU A 90 0.94 17.83 -9.56
CA GLU A 90 1.68 18.80 -10.39
C GLU A 90 0.91 20.12 -10.52
N GLY A 91 1.44 21.20 -9.94
CA GLY A 91 0.83 22.52 -9.97
C GLY A 91 1.10 23.29 -8.68
N SER A 92 0.80 24.60 -8.68
CA SER A 92 0.80 25.45 -7.48
C SER A 92 -0.60 25.80 -6.98
N TYR A 93 -1.58 25.98 -7.86
CA TYR A 93 -2.98 26.24 -7.47
C TYR A 93 -3.20 27.42 -6.49
N GLU A 94 -2.25 28.35 -6.39
CA GLU A 94 -2.37 29.55 -5.56
C GLU A 94 -3.16 30.68 -6.24
N SER A 95 -3.39 30.56 -7.55
CA SER A 95 -4.14 31.54 -8.36
C SER A 95 -5.26 30.89 -9.16
N LYS A 96 -6.26 31.68 -9.58
CA LYS A 96 -7.34 31.21 -10.47
C LYS A 96 -6.84 30.81 -11.85
N ASP A 97 -5.72 31.38 -12.29
CA ASP A 97 -5.10 31.12 -13.60
C ASP A 97 -4.35 29.79 -13.62
N THR A 98 -4.06 29.23 -12.45
CA THR A 98 -3.51 27.89 -12.27
C THR A 98 -4.62 26.89 -11.94
N SER A 99 -5.64 26.77 -12.81
CA SER A 99 -6.71 25.79 -12.60
C SER A 99 -6.19 24.36 -12.82
N MET A 100 -6.70 23.41 -12.03
CA MET A 100 -6.38 22.00 -12.19
C MET A 100 -7.11 21.42 -13.43
N PRO A 101 -6.40 20.81 -14.39
CA PRO A 101 -7.05 20.17 -15.53
C PRO A 101 -7.96 19.02 -15.09
N ALA A 102 -9.07 18.83 -15.82
CA ALA A 102 -10.06 17.79 -15.50
C ALA A 102 -9.46 16.37 -15.44
N ALA A 103 -8.48 16.06 -16.29
CA ALA A 103 -7.78 14.77 -16.28
C ALA A 103 -7.05 14.52 -14.95
N GLN A 104 -6.38 15.54 -14.42
CA GLN A 104 -5.69 15.47 -13.13
C GLN A 104 -6.66 15.36 -11.96
N VAL A 105 -7.79 16.08 -12.00
CA VAL A 105 -8.86 15.94 -11.00
C VAL A 105 -9.42 14.52 -11.00
N GLN A 106 -9.75 13.98 -12.17
CA GLN A 106 -10.31 12.64 -12.32
C GLN A 106 -9.32 11.56 -11.83
N ALA A 107 -8.05 11.65 -12.22
CA ALA A 107 -7.00 10.77 -11.73
C ALA A 107 -6.85 10.85 -10.19
N GLY A 108 -6.93 12.07 -9.64
CA GLY A 108 -6.94 12.28 -8.19
C GLY A 108 -8.09 11.55 -7.50
N LYS A 109 -9.32 11.66 -8.04
CA LYS A 109 -10.51 10.98 -7.50
C LYS A 109 -10.36 9.46 -7.53
N GLU A 110 -9.90 8.92 -8.65
CA GLU A 110 -9.66 7.48 -8.81
C GLU A 110 -8.61 6.97 -7.82
N LEU A 111 -7.52 7.72 -7.64
CA LEU A 111 -6.45 7.38 -6.69
C LEU A 111 -6.94 7.43 -5.25
N VAL A 112 -7.70 8.47 -4.89
CA VAL A 112 -8.30 8.58 -3.55
C VAL A 112 -9.25 7.41 -3.29
N SER A 113 -10.14 7.08 -4.23
CA SER A 113 -11.05 5.94 -4.08
C SER A 113 -10.31 4.61 -3.99
N TYR A 114 -9.26 4.41 -4.78
CA TYR A 114 -8.39 3.24 -4.68
C TYR A 114 -7.75 3.13 -3.29
N LEU A 115 -7.19 4.22 -2.76
CA LEU A 115 -6.54 4.24 -1.45
C LEU A 115 -7.52 4.09 -0.28
N LEU A 116 -8.73 4.65 -0.38
CA LEU A 116 -9.78 4.43 0.61
C LEU A 116 -10.26 2.97 0.63
N GLY A 117 -10.24 2.29 -0.53
CA GLY A 117 -10.45 0.84 -0.61
C GLY A 117 -9.35 0.04 0.08
N LEU A 118 -8.09 0.45 -0.08
CA LEU A 118 -6.95 -0.17 0.61
C LEU A 118 -6.92 0.11 2.12
N TYR A 119 -7.43 1.27 2.53
CA TYR A 119 -7.39 1.77 3.90
C TYR A 119 -8.78 2.14 4.42
N PRO A 120 -9.65 1.14 4.72
CA PRO A 120 -10.96 1.41 5.28
C PRO A 120 -10.85 2.25 6.57
N GLY A 121 -11.58 3.36 6.62
CA GLY A 121 -11.57 4.29 7.75
C GLY A 121 -10.48 5.36 7.69
N ALA A 122 -9.60 5.35 6.68
CA ALA A 122 -8.70 6.47 6.46
C ALA A 122 -9.49 7.73 6.07
N VAL A 123 -9.00 8.89 6.52
CA VAL A 123 -9.62 10.18 6.22
C VAL A 123 -8.75 10.96 5.23
N VAL A 124 -9.37 11.53 4.20
CA VAL A 124 -8.69 12.41 3.26
C VAL A 124 -8.53 13.80 3.88
N LYS A 125 -7.32 14.36 3.85
CA LYS A 125 -6.94 15.61 4.51
C LYS A 125 -6.08 16.49 3.61
N LYS A 126 -6.07 17.80 3.86
CA LYS A 126 -5.13 18.74 3.27
C LYS A 126 -3.82 18.73 4.06
N HIS A 127 -2.69 19.06 3.43
CA HIS A 127 -1.45 19.30 4.19
C HIS A 127 -1.64 20.40 5.25
N LYS A 128 -2.35 21.47 4.89
CA LYS A 128 -2.73 22.58 5.79
C LYS A 128 -3.53 22.19 7.04
N ASP A 129 -4.15 21.00 7.06
CA ASP A 129 -4.87 20.53 8.25
C ASP A 129 -3.92 20.08 9.39
N TYR A 130 -2.63 19.87 9.09
CA TYR A 130 -1.63 19.38 10.05
C TYR A 130 -0.59 20.43 10.44
N CYS A 131 -0.26 21.37 9.56
CA CYS A 131 0.76 22.38 9.83
C CYS A 131 0.51 23.68 9.05
N ALA A 132 1.18 24.75 9.47
CA ALA A 132 1.13 26.04 8.78
C ALA A 132 1.83 25.93 7.41
N THR A 133 1.03 25.87 6.35
CA THR A 133 1.46 25.80 4.95
C THR A 133 0.34 26.33 4.05
N ASP A 134 0.67 26.73 2.82
CA ASP A 134 -0.32 27.08 1.80
C ASP A 134 -0.78 25.87 1.00
N CYS A 135 -0.02 24.76 1.07
CA CYS A 135 -0.33 23.48 0.46
C CYS A 135 -1.69 22.90 0.91
N PRO A 136 -2.56 22.45 -0.03
CA PRO A 136 -2.31 22.20 -1.45
C PRO A 136 -2.64 23.38 -2.39
N GLY A 137 -2.78 24.58 -1.86
CA GLY A 137 -3.08 25.79 -2.61
C GLY A 137 -4.54 26.21 -2.53
N LYS A 138 -4.77 27.53 -2.61
CA LYS A 138 -6.09 28.14 -2.42
C LYS A 138 -7.17 27.65 -3.39
N TYR A 139 -6.80 27.34 -4.63
CA TYR A 139 -7.71 26.91 -5.70
C TYR A 139 -7.63 25.41 -5.99
N PHE A 140 -6.98 24.64 -5.13
CA PHE A 140 -6.97 23.19 -5.23
C PHE A 140 -8.38 22.63 -5.01
N PRO A 141 -8.93 21.82 -5.93
CA PRO A 141 -10.30 21.29 -5.85
C PRO A 141 -10.38 20.11 -4.86
N PHE A 142 -10.08 20.38 -3.59
CA PHE A 142 -9.95 19.35 -2.57
C PHE A 142 -11.23 18.56 -2.36
N ASP A 143 -12.37 19.24 -2.18
CA ASP A 143 -13.63 18.58 -1.85
C ASP A 143 -14.08 17.65 -2.99
N GLU A 144 -13.84 18.06 -4.24
CA GLU A 144 -14.13 17.25 -5.42
C GLU A 144 -13.25 16.00 -5.50
N ILE A 145 -11.94 16.13 -5.25
CA ILE A 145 -11.00 15.01 -5.27
C ILE A 145 -11.25 14.07 -4.09
N ALA A 146 -11.47 14.62 -2.90
CA ALA A 146 -11.68 13.87 -1.65
C ALA A 146 -12.99 13.09 -1.65
N ALA A 147 -14.01 13.54 -2.39
CA ALA A 147 -15.24 12.79 -2.60
C ALA A 147 -15.02 11.48 -3.38
N GLY A 148 -13.89 11.37 -4.11
CA GLY A 148 -13.59 10.22 -4.95
C GLY A 148 -14.55 10.06 -6.13
N VAL A 149 -14.60 8.86 -6.70
CA VAL A 149 -15.56 8.48 -7.73
C VAL A 149 -16.79 7.82 -7.10
N SER A 150 -17.98 8.30 -7.43
CA SER A 150 -19.25 7.68 -7.03
C SER A 150 -19.55 6.45 -7.89
N ASP A 151 -19.90 5.33 -7.26
CA ASP A 151 -20.14 4.01 -7.88
C ASP A 151 -21.14 4.08 -9.05
N GLY A 152 -20.61 4.21 -10.26
CA GLY A 152 -21.33 4.08 -11.51
C GLY A 152 -20.56 3.15 -12.44
N GLY A 153 -20.83 1.85 -12.35
CA GLY A 153 -20.37 0.83 -13.30
C GLY A 153 -19.11 0.07 -12.87
N SER A 154 -19.31 -1.10 -12.27
CA SER A 154 -18.30 -2.14 -12.15
C SER A 154 -17.97 -2.71 -13.54
N ALA A 155 -16.91 -2.20 -14.17
CA ALA A 155 -16.24 -2.89 -15.26
C ALA A 155 -15.08 -3.74 -14.70
N PRO A 156 -14.77 -4.91 -15.30
CA PRO A 156 -13.69 -5.77 -14.84
C PRO A 156 -12.35 -5.06 -14.98
N ALA A 157 -11.40 -5.39 -14.09
CA ALA A 157 -10.04 -4.89 -14.16
C ALA A 157 -9.43 -5.16 -15.55
N PRO A 158 -8.91 -4.16 -16.28
CA PRO A 158 -8.09 -4.33 -17.45
C PRO A 158 -6.70 -4.82 -17.05
N GLU A 159 -6.23 -5.73 -17.87
CA GLU A 159 -4.93 -6.38 -17.87
C GLU A 159 -3.87 -5.35 -18.30
N GLN A 160 -3.22 -4.68 -17.33
CA GLN A 160 -1.93 -4.02 -17.57
C GLN A 160 -0.79 -5.01 -17.31
N PRO A 161 0.31 -4.99 -18.10
CA PRO A 161 1.45 -5.84 -17.83
C PRO A 161 2.06 -5.44 -16.49
N ALA A 162 2.05 -6.39 -15.55
CA ALA A 162 2.68 -6.24 -14.24
C ALA A 162 4.17 -5.86 -14.42
N PRO A 163 4.79 -5.19 -13.42
CA PRO A 163 6.25 -5.18 -13.35
C PRO A 163 6.71 -6.64 -13.44
N SER A 164 7.72 -6.93 -14.25
CA SER A 164 8.22 -8.29 -14.44
C SER A 164 8.92 -8.77 -13.18
N HIS A 165 8.16 -9.08 -12.13
CA HIS A 165 8.65 -9.69 -10.91
C HIS A 165 9.04 -11.12 -11.22
N SER A 166 10.22 -11.52 -10.78
CA SER A 166 10.65 -12.92 -10.90
C SER A 166 9.69 -13.82 -10.11
N LEU A 167 9.46 -15.04 -10.60
CA LEU A 167 8.68 -16.04 -9.86
C LEU A 167 9.37 -16.35 -8.53
N LEU A 168 8.76 -15.96 -7.41
CA LEU A 168 9.30 -16.28 -6.10
C LEU A 168 8.73 -17.59 -5.58
N VAL A 169 9.65 -18.50 -5.25
CA VAL A 169 9.36 -19.81 -4.65
C VAL A 169 10.16 -20.00 -3.38
N ARG A 170 9.84 -21.04 -2.60
CA ARG A 170 10.62 -21.43 -1.43
C ARG A 170 12.12 -21.54 -1.78
N GLY A 171 12.96 -20.87 -0.99
CA GLY A 171 14.40 -20.79 -1.21
C GLY A 171 14.86 -19.56 -1.99
N SER A 172 13.94 -18.80 -2.60
CA SER A 172 14.25 -17.48 -3.19
C SER A 172 14.75 -16.53 -2.11
N LYS A 173 15.67 -15.64 -2.47
CA LYS A 173 16.23 -14.64 -1.57
C LYS A 173 16.42 -13.32 -2.30
N GLY A 174 16.41 -12.21 -1.56
CA GLY A 174 16.72 -10.89 -2.09
C GLY A 174 15.62 -9.87 -1.82
N GLU A 175 15.76 -8.71 -2.45
CA GLU A 175 14.89 -7.56 -2.16
C GLU A 175 13.45 -7.79 -2.63
N GLU A 176 13.24 -8.51 -3.74
CA GLU A 176 11.88 -8.87 -4.19
C GLU A 176 11.14 -9.74 -3.16
N VAL A 177 11.85 -10.64 -2.48
CA VAL A 177 11.26 -11.46 -1.41
C VAL A 177 10.92 -10.59 -0.21
N ARG A 178 11.80 -9.64 0.14
CA ARG A 178 11.57 -8.68 1.23
C ARG A 178 10.34 -7.81 0.96
N GLN A 179 10.19 -7.30 -0.27
CA GLN A 179 9.04 -6.51 -0.69
C GLN A 179 7.74 -7.30 -0.62
N MET A 180 7.73 -8.53 -1.14
CA MET A 180 6.58 -9.44 -1.02
C MET A 180 6.24 -9.68 0.47
N GLN A 181 7.23 -9.97 1.31
CA GLN A 181 7.01 -10.20 2.74
C GLN A 181 6.45 -8.97 3.44
N GLN A 182 6.98 -7.78 3.17
CA GLN A 182 6.46 -6.51 3.70
C GLN A 182 5.00 -6.32 3.30
N ARG A 183 4.67 -6.58 2.04
CA ARG A 183 3.30 -6.45 1.54
C ARG A 183 2.34 -7.45 2.17
N LEU A 184 2.74 -8.71 2.30
CA LEU A 184 1.96 -9.74 3.00
C LEU A 184 1.73 -9.36 4.46
N ILE A 185 2.80 -8.98 5.19
CA ILE A 185 2.73 -8.55 6.59
C ILE A 185 1.78 -7.36 6.74
N PHE A 186 1.90 -6.37 5.85
CA PHE A 186 1.04 -5.20 5.82
C PHE A 186 -0.44 -5.55 5.62
N LEU A 187 -0.72 -6.54 4.78
CA LEU A 187 -2.07 -7.05 4.51
C LEU A 187 -2.59 -8.02 5.59
N GLY A 188 -1.85 -8.19 6.69
CA GLY A 188 -2.21 -9.05 7.82
C GLY A 188 -1.84 -10.52 7.63
N PHE A 189 -0.95 -10.84 6.70
CA PHE A 189 -0.42 -12.18 6.44
C PHE A 189 1.05 -12.26 6.90
N PRO A 190 1.33 -12.52 8.19
CA PRO A 190 2.70 -12.52 8.69
C PRO A 190 3.51 -13.67 8.11
N CYS A 191 4.76 -13.39 7.71
CA CYS A 191 5.68 -14.33 7.03
C CYS A 191 6.50 -15.23 7.97
N GLY A 192 6.05 -15.39 9.22
CA GLY A 192 6.76 -16.11 10.29
C GLY A 192 7.57 -15.18 11.22
N PRO A 193 8.32 -15.75 12.18
CA PRO A 193 8.97 -15.00 13.26
C PRO A 193 10.07 -14.05 12.80
N CYS A 194 10.68 -14.29 11.63
CA CYS A 194 11.73 -13.44 11.07
C CYS A 194 11.18 -12.24 10.26
N GLY A 195 9.87 -12.17 10.04
CA GLY A 195 9.25 -11.05 9.32
C GLY A 195 9.71 -10.92 7.86
N ALA A 196 10.06 -9.69 7.46
CA ALA A 196 10.55 -9.39 6.11
C ALA A 196 12.08 -9.49 6.01
N ASP A 197 12.61 -10.69 6.20
CA ASP A 197 14.05 -10.96 6.20
C ASP A 197 14.67 -11.07 4.79
N GLY A 198 13.86 -11.09 3.74
CA GLY A 198 14.28 -11.29 2.36
C GLY A 198 14.55 -12.75 2.01
N VAL A 199 14.05 -13.71 2.80
CA VAL A 199 14.21 -15.15 2.56
C VAL A 199 12.85 -15.84 2.45
N TYR A 200 12.60 -16.50 1.32
CA TYR A 200 11.33 -17.16 1.07
C TYR A 200 11.30 -18.52 1.78
N GLY A 201 11.03 -18.48 3.08
CA GLY A 201 10.95 -19.63 3.96
C GLY A 201 9.58 -20.31 3.97
N VAL A 202 9.42 -21.28 4.88
CA VAL A 202 8.14 -21.97 5.10
C VAL A 202 7.05 -21.00 5.52
N GLY A 203 7.38 -20.03 6.38
CA GLY A 203 6.44 -18.97 6.79
C GLY A 203 5.88 -18.20 5.60
N CYS A 204 6.73 -17.78 4.64
CA CYS A 204 6.30 -17.09 3.43
C CYS A 204 5.38 -17.93 2.55
N VAL A 205 5.67 -19.23 2.39
CA VAL A 205 4.80 -20.14 1.62
C VAL A 205 3.40 -20.17 2.26
N CYS A 206 3.33 -20.27 3.58
CA CYS A 206 2.07 -20.26 4.32
C CYS A 206 1.30 -18.94 4.13
N SER A 207 1.99 -17.80 4.24
CA SER A 207 1.39 -16.47 4.07
C SER A 207 0.90 -16.24 2.65
N VAL A 208 1.67 -16.65 1.64
CA VAL A 208 1.26 -16.55 0.23
C VAL A 208 0.07 -17.45 -0.05
N LYS A 209 0.03 -18.69 0.46
CA LYS A 209 -1.16 -19.54 0.33
C LYS A 209 -2.39 -18.92 0.97
N ALA A 210 -2.24 -18.37 2.17
CA ALA A 210 -3.33 -17.69 2.87
C ALA A 210 -3.83 -16.47 2.08
N PHE A 211 -2.91 -15.67 1.54
CA PHE A 211 -3.20 -14.53 0.69
C PHE A 211 -3.91 -14.95 -0.61
N GLN A 212 -3.39 -15.95 -1.31
CA GLN A 212 -3.97 -16.51 -2.53
C GLN A 212 -5.41 -16.98 -2.30
N HIS A 213 -5.63 -17.72 -1.21
CA HIS A 213 -6.98 -18.17 -0.84
C HIS A 213 -7.92 -16.99 -0.58
N CYS A 214 -7.51 -15.99 0.20
CA CYS A 214 -8.31 -14.80 0.50
C CYS A 214 -8.62 -13.92 -0.73
N ASN A 215 -7.87 -14.10 -1.82
CA ASN A 215 -8.01 -13.35 -3.06
C ASN A 215 -8.63 -14.16 -4.22
N GLY A 216 -8.96 -15.43 -3.98
CA GLY A 216 -9.52 -16.34 -4.99
C GLY A 216 -8.49 -16.71 -6.08
N LEU A 217 -7.22 -16.78 -5.73
CA LEU A 217 -6.13 -17.23 -6.59
C LEU A 217 -5.88 -18.73 -6.42
N VAL A 218 -5.11 -19.32 -7.34
CA VAL A 218 -4.59 -20.67 -7.19
C VAL A 218 -3.68 -20.72 -5.96
N VAL A 219 -4.01 -21.61 -5.01
CA VAL A 219 -3.31 -21.74 -3.72
C VAL A 219 -2.10 -22.67 -3.86
N ASP A 220 -1.07 -22.21 -4.55
CA ASP A 220 0.17 -22.97 -4.79
C ASP A 220 1.33 -22.56 -3.87
N GLY A 221 1.20 -21.43 -3.16
CA GLY A 221 2.25 -20.89 -2.30
C GLY A 221 3.46 -20.36 -3.05
N LYS A 222 3.28 -19.98 -4.33
CA LYS A 222 4.29 -19.33 -5.17
C LYS A 222 3.87 -17.91 -5.48
N CYS A 223 4.78 -16.96 -5.35
CA CYS A 223 4.49 -15.58 -5.75
C CYS A 223 4.86 -15.39 -7.22
N GLY A 224 3.96 -15.83 -8.11
CA GLY A 224 4.03 -15.55 -9.55
C GLY A 224 3.25 -14.30 -9.94
N GLU A 225 3.22 -13.98 -11.23
CA GLU A 225 2.60 -12.76 -11.80
C GLU A 225 1.20 -12.45 -11.24
N LYS A 226 0.32 -13.45 -11.15
CA LYS A 226 -1.04 -13.27 -10.62
C LYS A 226 -1.08 -12.96 -9.12
N THR A 227 -0.13 -13.51 -8.35
CA THR A 227 -0.02 -13.24 -6.92
C THR A 227 0.57 -11.86 -6.68
N TRP A 228 1.59 -11.48 -7.45
CA TRP A 228 2.14 -10.13 -7.47
C TRP A 228 1.10 -9.09 -7.86
N ALA A 229 0.36 -9.31 -8.94
CA ALA A 229 -0.73 -8.43 -9.36
C ALA A 229 -1.78 -8.23 -8.26
N ALA A 230 -2.08 -9.27 -7.47
CA ALA A 230 -2.98 -9.16 -6.33
C ALA A 230 -2.34 -8.45 -5.13
N LEU A 231 -1.04 -8.67 -4.87
CA LEU A 231 -0.29 -8.00 -3.80
C LEU A 231 -0.18 -6.50 -4.07
N ASP A 232 0.16 -6.11 -5.29
CA ASP A 232 0.35 -4.72 -5.72
C ASP A 232 -0.98 -4.02 -6.02
N GLY A 233 -2.03 -4.79 -6.34
CA GLY A 233 -3.37 -4.32 -6.63
C GLY A 233 -4.24 -4.07 -5.38
N ASN A 234 -5.55 -4.27 -5.55
CA ASN A 234 -6.56 -4.19 -4.49
C ASN A 234 -6.95 -5.61 -4.04
N PRO A 235 -6.36 -6.15 -2.95
CA PRO A 235 -6.68 -7.49 -2.50
C PRO A 235 -8.13 -7.56 -2.01
N ARG A 236 -8.88 -8.59 -2.44
CA ARG A 236 -10.31 -8.77 -2.18
C ARG A 236 -10.67 -8.82 -0.69
N THR A 237 -9.73 -9.23 0.17
CA THR A 237 -9.97 -9.34 1.62
C THR A 237 -8.66 -9.19 2.41
N ALA A 238 -8.61 -8.25 3.36
CA ALA A 238 -7.57 -8.22 4.40
C ALA A 238 -7.75 -9.40 5.36
N CYS A 239 -6.66 -9.91 5.94
CA CYS A 239 -6.75 -11.04 6.87
C CYS A 239 -7.60 -10.65 8.11
N PRO A 240 -8.66 -11.42 8.47
CA PRO A 240 -9.60 -11.03 9.52
C PRO A 240 -9.05 -11.10 10.96
N TYR A 241 -7.76 -11.39 11.13
CA TYR A 241 -7.14 -11.56 12.45
C TYR A 241 -5.87 -10.70 12.54
N ALA A 242 -6.05 -9.46 13.00
CA ALA A 242 -5.04 -8.40 13.05
C ALA A 242 -3.99 -8.53 14.18
N GLU A 243 -4.07 -9.58 15.01
CA GLU A 243 -3.13 -9.79 16.12
C GLU A 243 -2.20 -10.97 15.81
N ILE A 244 -0.90 -10.68 15.69
CA ILE A 244 0.15 -11.71 15.63
C ILE A 244 0.33 -12.27 17.05
N PRO A 245 0.15 -13.58 17.29
CA PRO A 245 0.38 -14.16 18.61
C PRO A 245 1.88 -14.27 18.88
N ILE A 246 2.33 -13.70 20.00
CA ILE A 246 3.61 -14.06 20.61
C ILE A 246 3.27 -15.02 21.77
N ASN A 247 3.90 -16.20 21.83
CA ASN A 247 3.80 -17.20 22.91
C ASN A 247 2.45 -17.94 23.11
N VAL A 248 1.90 -18.57 22.07
CA VAL A 248 0.86 -19.61 22.26
C VAL A 248 1.50 -20.87 22.85
N LYS A 249 0.98 -21.34 23.98
CA LYS A 249 1.42 -22.57 24.68
C LYS A 249 0.22 -23.40 25.09
N LYS A 250 0.45 -24.63 25.57
CA LYS A 250 -0.63 -25.49 26.05
C LYS A 250 -1.48 -24.77 27.12
N GLY A 251 -2.80 -24.74 26.95
CA GLY A 251 -3.75 -24.01 27.80
C GLY A 251 -3.93 -22.51 27.48
N SER A 252 -3.26 -21.96 26.47
CA SER A 252 -3.57 -20.62 25.94
C SER A 252 -4.98 -20.58 25.37
N LYS A 253 -5.66 -19.43 25.49
CA LYS A 253 -7.01 -19.20 24.92
C LYS A 253 -7.12 -17.86 24.20
N GLY A 254 -8.07 -17.75 23.27
CA GLY A 254 -8.45 -16.49 22.63
C GLY A 254 -8.04 -16.37 21.17
N ASN A 255 -8.13 -15.16 20.61
CA ASN A 255 -7.95 -14.90 19.17
C ASN A 255 -6.55 -15.30 18.67
N SER A 256 -5.56 -15.21 19.54
CA SER A 256 -4.21 -15.69 19.27
C SER A 256 -4.14 -17.19 18.97
N VAL A 257 -4.94 -17.99 19.66
CA VAL A 257 -5.01 -19.44 19.45
C VAL A 257 -5.84 -19.77 18.22
N ARG A 258 -6.96 -19.07 18.02
CA ARG A 258 -7.76 -19.18 16.79
C ARG A 258 -6.91 -18.91 15.57
N TRP A 259 -6.04 -17.91 15.64
CA TRP A 259 -5.08 -17.60 14.58
C TRP A 259 -4.15 -18.78 14.29
N VAL A 260 -3.51 -19.38 15.31
CA VAL A 260 -2.60 -20.53 15.11
C VAL A 260 -3.34 -21.75 14.56
N GLN A 261 -4.50 -22.08 15.11
CA GLN A 261 -5.34 -23.19 14.63
C GLN A 261 -5.77 -22.97 13.17
N TRP A 262 -6.18 -21.75 12.84
CA TRP A 262 -6.55 -21.37 11.49
C TRP A 262 -5.38 -21.47 10.51
N GLN A 263 -4.16 -21.14 10.93
CA GLN A 263 -2.94 -21.36 10.13
C GLN A 263 -2.62 -22.84 9.96
N LEU A 264 -2.68 -23.64 11.02
CA LEU A 264 -2.40 -25.07 10.98
C LEU A 264 -3.36 -25.81 10.04
N LEU A 265 -4.67 -25.56 10.18
CA LEU A 265 -5.70 -26.12 9.30
C LEU A 265 -5.46 -25.76 7.83
N ARG A 266 -5.11 -24.50 7.54
CA ARG A 266 -4.79 -24.02 6.18
C ARG A 266 -3.49 -24.56 5.62
N CYS A 267 -2.55 -24.93 6.49
CA CYS A 267 -1.31 -25.59 6.11
C CYS A 267 -1.50 -27.10 5.93
N GLY A 268 -2.72 -27.62 6.07
CA GLY A 268 -3.06 -29.04 5.90
C GLY A 268 -2.73 -29.90 7.12
N TYR A 269 -2.45 -29.28 8.27
CA TYR A 269 -2.30 -30.00 9.53
C TYR A 269 -3.67 -30.22 10.15
N ASP A 270 -3.90 -31.45 10.64
CA ASP A 270 -5.07 -31.77 11.45
C ASP A 270 -4.97 -31.06 12.80
N ILE A 271 -6.04 -30.35 13.20
CA ILE A 271 -6.13 -29.60 14.45
C ILE A 271 -7.16 -30.19 15.42
N GLY A 272 -7.66 -31.40 15.14
CA GLY A 272 -8.61 -32.12 15.98
C GLY A 272 -10.08 -31.73 15.76
N ASP A 273 -10.98 -32.51 16.37
CA ASP A 273 -12.43 -32.49 16.10
C ASP A 273 -13.14 -31.18 16.48
N THR A 274 -12.55 -30.37 17.36
CA THR A 274 -13.12 -29.08 17.79
C THR A 274 -12.85 -27.95 16.79
N GLY A 275 -11.93 -28.14 15.85
CA GLY A 275 -11.59 -27.14 14.83
C GLY A 275 -10.99 -25.86 15.42
N ILE A 276 -11.41 -24.70 14.92
CA ILE A 276 -10.86 -23.38 15.30
C ILE A 276 -11.65 -22.85 16.51
N ASP A 277 -11.38 -23.40 17.67
CA ASP A 277 -12.10 -23.10 18.91
C ASP A 277 -11.45 -21.99 19.75
N GLY A 278 -10.18 -21.69 19.51
CA GLY A 278 -9.40 -20.73 20.27
C GLY A 278 -8.85 -21.28 21.59
N ASP A 279 -8.68 -22.61 21.69
CA ASP A 279 -8.12 -23.30 22.85
C ASP A 279 -6.92 -24.19 22.45
N CYS A 280 -5.76 -23.97 23.06
CA CYS A 280 -4.52 -24.66 22.69
C CYS A 280 -4.27 -25.85 23.62
N GLY A 281 -5.16 -26.83 23.59
CA GLY A 281 -5.00 -28.13 24.27
C GLY A 281 -5.20 -28.16 25.78
#